data_AF-U2LJD9-F1
#
_entry.id   AF-U2LJD9-F1
#
_cell.length_a   1.000
_cell.length_b   1.000
_cell.length_c   1.000
_cell.angle_alpha   90.00
_cell.angle_beta   90.00
_cell.angle_gamma   90.00
#
_symmetry.space_group_name_H-M   'P 1'
#
loop_
_entity.id
_entity.type
_entity.pdbx_description
1 polymer ?
#
loop_
_entity_poly.entity_id
_entity_poly.type
_entity_poly.pdbx_seq_one_letter_code
_entity_poly.pdbx_strand_id
1 'polypeptide(L)'
;MHIWTLENWKYNFTNIQSRRSGLRFRFTPDVNTEVRGACLKFGKWLRKEYFFPIRVPVYVKGKKYIKAMDGEMVYGTFFQPYNKTYEPYIRVATGSYTDNSITLGRDDALALILETIAHELTHYFQWINDIGLTKIGYERQASSYADYILDEYANVVDHP
;
A
#
# COMPACT_ATOMS: atom_id res chain seq x y z
N MET A 1 -15.69 -4.46 -12.07
CA MET A 1 -14.72 -3.40 -12.46
C MET A 1 -13.63 -3.39 -11.41
N HIS A 2 -12.38 -3.64 -11.80
CA HIS A 2 -11.26 -3.77 -10.88
C HIS A 2 -10.59 -2.41 -10.68
N ILE A 3 -10.65 -1.81 -9.49
CA ILE A 3 -10.20 -0.41 -9.30
C ILE A 3 -8.69 -0.21 -9.54
N TRP A 4 -7.85 -1.24 -9.34
CA TRP A 4 -6.41 -1.15 -9.64
C TRP A 4 -6.08 -1.19 -11.14
N THR A 5 -7.05 -1.48 -12.02
CA THR A 5 -6.86 -1.50 -13.48
C THR A 5 -7.61 -0.37 -14.17
N LEU A 6 -8.25 0.53 -13.41
CA LEU A 6 -8.88 1.73 -13.96
C LEU A 6 -7.85 2.69 -14.55
N GLU A 7 -8.29 3.40 -15.57
CA GLU A 7 -7.47 4.33 -16.34
C GLU A 7 -8.00 5.77 -16.37
N ASN A 8 -8.93 6.12 -15.48
CA ASN A 8 -9.46 7.48 -15.35
C ASN A 8 -8.34 8.49 -15.08
N TRP A 9 -7.24 8.03 -14.45
CA TRP A 9 -6.02 8.81 -14.27
C TRP A 9 -5.44 9.43 -15.54
N LYS A 10 -5.73 8.87 -16.73
CA LYS A 10 -5.33 9.45 -18.03
C LYS A 10 -5.96 10.83 -18.26
N TYR A 11 -7.12 11.08 -17.67
CA TYR A 11 -7.89 12.32 -17.82
C TYR A 11 -7.83 13.21 -16.56
N ASN A 12 -7.51 12.63 -15.40
CA ASN A 12 -7.51 13.34 -14.11
C ASN A 12 -6.25 14.19 -13.85
N PHE A 13 -5.19 14.02 -14.64
CA PHE A 13 -3.89 14.67 -14.46
C PHE A 13 -3.38 15.28 -15.75
N THR A 14 -2.98 16.55 -15.69
CA THR A 14 -2.22 17.19 -16.76
C THR A 14 -0.79 16.67 -16.78
N ASN A 15 -0.20 16.55 -17.98
CA ASN A 15 1.21 16.14 -18.18
C ASN A 15 1.59 14.82 -17.48
N ILE A 16 0.66 13.86 -17.38
CA ILE A 16 0.92 12.56 -16.74
C ILE A 16 2.14 11.83 -17.35
N GLN A 17 2.37 12.00 -18.65
CA GLN A 17 3.50 11.41 -19.38
C GLN A 17 4.87 11.93 -18.89
N SER A 18 4.94 13.15 -18.36
CA SER A 18 6.19 13.70 -17.81
C SER A 18 6.39 13.37 -16.33
N ARG A 19 5.43 12.69 -15.69
CA ARG A 19 5.54 12.31 -14.28
C ARG A 19 6.34 11.02 -14.13
N ARG A 20 7.03 10.90 -13.00
CA ARG A 20 7.64 9.62 -12.62
C ARG A 20 6.54 8.63 -12.32
N SER A 21 6.71 7.40 -12.77
CA SER A 21 5.82 6.26 -12.53
C SER A 21 6.47 5.23 -11.59
N GLY A 22 5.69 4.26 -11.12
CA GLY A 22 6.18 3.07 -10.41
C GLY A 22 5.96 3.04 -8.90
N LEU A 23 6.07 1.84 -8.33
CA LEU A 23 6.02 1.59 -6.89
C LEU A 23 7.44 1.50 -6.31
N ARG A 24 7.74 2.23 -5.22
CA ARG A 24 9.09 2.24 -4.62
C ARG A 24 9.07 2.04 -3.11
N PHE A 25 9.60 0.91 -2.65
CA PHE A 25 9.81 0.68 -1.22
C PHE A 25 11.07 1.39 -0.68
N ARG A 26 10.94 1.95 0.53
CA ARG A 26 12.00 2.57 1.32
C ARG A 26 11.90 2.04 2.74
N PHE A 27 13.00 1.55 3.28
CA PHE A 27 13.02 0.89 4.59
C PHE A 27 13.89 1.70 5.55
N THR A 28 13.44 1.87 6.78
CA THR A 28 14.33 2.30 7.87
C THR A 28 15.24 1.14 8.31
N PRO A 29 16.42 1.42 8.91
CA PRO A 29 17.37 0.36 9.26
C PRO A 29 16.86 -0.66 10.28
N ASP A 30 15.87 -0.29 11.09
CA ASP A 30 15.25 -1.08 12.15
C ASP A 30 14.11 -2.01 11.66
N VAL A 31 13.81 -2.03 10.35
CA VAL A 31 12.82 -2.97 9.81
C VAL A 31 13.37 -4.40 9.84
N ASN A 32 12.58 -5.34 10.38
CA ASN A 32 12.90 -6.77 10.40
C ASN A 32 13.22 -7.29 8.98
N THR A 33 14.23 -8.15 8.85
CA THR A 33 14.74 -8.65 7.56
C THR A 33 13.73 -9.51 6.80
N GLU A 34 12.89 -10.27 7.49
CA GLU A 34 11.83 -11.08 6.87
C GLU A 34 10.73 -10.19 6.32
N VAL A 35 10.27 -9.21 7.11
CA VAL A 35 9.32 -8.18 6.66
C VAL A 35 9.85 -7.45 5.42
N ARG A 36 11.14 -7.08 5.43
CA ARG A 36 11.78 -6.45 4.27
C ARG A 36 11.75 -7.36 3.04
N GLY A 37 12.07 -8.64 3.21
CA GLY A 37 12.03 -9.64 2.15
C GLY A 37 10.62 -9.81 1.56
N ALA A 38 9.61 -9.98 2.41
CA ALA A 38 8.21 -10.11 2.03
C ALA A 38 7.73 -8.87 1.26
N CYS A 39 7.96 -7.66 1.80
CA CYS A 39 7.63 -6.40 1.13
C CYS A 39 8.27 -6.28 -0.27
N LEU A 40 9.53 -6.69 -0.43
CA LEU A 40 10.23 -6.63 -1.71
C LEU A 40 9.69 -7.65 -2.73
N LYS A 41 9.36 -8.87 -2.30
CA LYS A 41 8.72 -9.89 -3.15
C LYS A 41 7.33 -9.43 -3.59
N PHE A 42 6.51 -8.97 -2.64
CA PHE A 42 5.18 -8.43 -2.91
C PHE A 42 5.25 -7.23 -3.85
N GLY A 43 6.13 -6.28 -3.57
CA GLY A 43 6.37 -5.13 -4.45
C GLY A 43 6.89 -5.48 -5.84
N LYS A 44 7.57 -6.61 -6.01
CA LYS A 44 7.97 -7.13 -7.32
C LYS A 44 6.80 -7.69 -8.09
N TRP A 45 5.97 -8.49 -7.44
CA TRP A 45 4.74 -9.02 -8.02
C TRP A 45 3.78 -7.88 -8.41
N LEU A 46 3.52 -6.94 -7.50
CA LEU A 46 2.64 -5.78 -7.75
C LEU A 46 3.01 -4.99 -9.01
N ARG A 47 4.30 -4.74 -9.23
CA ARG A 47 4.79 -4.01 -10.41
C ARG A 47 4.70 -4.80 -11.71
N LYS A 48 4.55 -6.12 -11.63
CA LYS A 48 4.34 -6.99 -12.79
C LYS A 48 2.87 -7.04 -13.17
N GLU A 49 1.98 -7.07 -12.18
CA GLU A 49 0.53 -7.24 -12.41
C GLU A 49 -0.20 -5.90 -12.60
N TYR A 50 0.22 -4.81 -11.94
CA TYR A 50 -0.46 -3.52 -11.99
C TYR A 50 0.45 -2.37 -12.43
N PHE A 51 -0.17 -1.39 -13.08
CA PHE A 51 0.50 -0.18 -13.53
C PHE A 51 0.34 0.97 -12.53
N PHE A 52 1.46 1.60 -12.18
CA PHE A 52 1.52 2.75 -11.27
C PHE A 52 1.85 4.02 -12.06
N PRO A 53 0.86 4.73 -12.61
CA PRO A 53 1.09 5.88 -13.50
C PRO A 53 1.77 7.06 -12.80
N ILE A 54 1.57 7.24 -11.50
CA ILE A 54 2.31 8.20 -10.67
C ILE A 54 3.11 7.43 -9.65
N ARG A 55 4.37 7.83 -9.46
CA ARG A 55 5.26 7.17 -8.52
C ARG A 55 4.72 7.27 -7.11
N VAL A 56 4.61 6.13 -6.43
CA VAL A 56 4.21 6.02 -5.03
C VAL A 56 5.34 5.40 -4.20
N PRO A 57 6.04 6.18 -3.37
CA PRO A 57 6.96 5.66 -2.37
C PRO A 57 6.20 5.04 -1.19
N VAL A 58 6.62 3.85 -0.76
CA VAL A 58 6.15 3.18 0.46
C VAL A 58 7.28 3.21 1.49
N TYR A 59 7.12 4.01 2.54
CA TYR A 59 8.06 4.11 3.65
C TYR A 59 7.72 3.10 4.74
N VAL A 60 8.43 1.98 4.75
CA VAL A 60 8.30 0.90 5.74
C VAL A 60 9.18 1.23 6.94
N LYS A 61 8.59 1.27 8.13
CA LYS A 61 9.23 1.72 9.37
C LYS A 61 9.18 0.62 10.44
N GLY A 62 10.32 0.36 11.09
CA GLY A 62 10.43 -0.63 12.19
C GLY A 62 9.75 -0.24 13.51
N LYS A 63 8.92 0.81 13.51
CA LYS A 63 8.16 1.26 14.69
C LYS A 63 6.85 0.49 14.82
N LYS A 64 6.36 0.30 16.05
CA LYS A 64 5.09 -0.38 16.32
C LYS A 64 3.88 0.33 15.70
N TYR A 65 3.91 1.66 15.72
CA TYR A 65 2.88 2.52 15.14
C TYR A 65 3.53 3.74 14.46
N ILE A 66 2.76 4.41 13.59
CA ILE A 66 3.07 5.73 13.05
C ILE A 66 1.97 6.72 13.43
N LYS A 67 2.36 7.99 13.60
CA LYS A 67 1.42 9.07 13.86
C LYS A 67 0.79 9.57 12.56
N ALA A 68 -0.54 9.47 12.46
CA ALA A 68 -1.34 10.07 11.39
C ALA A 68 -1.42 11.60 11.55
N MET A 69 -2.02 12.29 10.57
CA MET A 69 -2.11 13.76 10.57
C MET A 69 -3.02 14.32 11.67
N ASP A 70 -4.08 13.59 12.00
CA ASP A 70 -5.00 13.86 13.12
C ASP A 70 -4.40 13.51 14.49
N GLY A 71 -3.24 12.85 14.50
CA GLY A 71 -2.51 12.46 15.69
C GLY A 71 -2.75 11.04 16.17
N GLU A 72 -3.62 10.27 15.50
CA GLU A 72 -3.87 8.86 15.84
C GLU A 72 -2.64 7.99 15.57
N MET A 73 -2.51 6.90 16.32
CA MET A 73 -1.44 5.92 16.19
C MET A 73 -1.97 4.74 15.36
N VAL A 74 -1.44 4.59 14.15
CA VAL A 74 -1.95 3.66 13.14
C VAL A 74 -0.85 2.79 12.55
N TYR A 75 -1.24 1.74 11.82
CA TYR A 75 -0.30 0.86 11.10
C TYR A 75 0.03 1.35 9.69
N GLY A 76 -0.91 2.02 9.02
CA GLY A 76 -0.75 2.53 7.65
C GLY A 76 -1.23 3.97 7.53
N THR A 77 -0.64 4.73 6.61
CA THR A 77 -1.23 5.99 6.13
C THR A 77 -0.89 6.21 4.66
N PHE A 78 -1.87 6.63 3.88
CA PHE A 78 -1.71 7.20 2.55
C PHE A 78 -1.79 8.73 2.58
N PHE A 79 -0.76 9.39 2.06
CA PHE A 79 -0.79 10.83 1.79
C PHE A 79 -1.32 11.08 0.38
N GLN A 80 -2.57 11.57 0.32
CA GLN A 80 -3.15 12.13 -0.90
C GLN A 80 -2.87 13.63 -1.00
N PRO A 81 -2.18 14.11 -2.05
CA PRO A 81 -1.96 15.54 -2.21
C PRO A 81 -3.19 16.22 -2.86
N TYR A 82 -3.62 17.34 -2.28
CA TYR A 82 -4.64 18.20 -2.90
C TYR A 82 -4.15 18.77 -4.23
N ASN A 83 -2.94 19.33 -4.26
CA ASN A 83 -2.30 19.72 -5.50
C ASN A 83 -1.69 18.49 -6.17
N LYS A 84 -2.30 18.09 -7.29
CA LYS A 84 -1.93 16.94 -8.10
C LYS A 84 -0.51 16.98 -8.65
N THR A 85 0.24 18.10 -8.58
CA THR A 85 1.66 18.14 -8.98
C THR A 85 2.58 17.42 -7.99
N TYR A 86 2.20 17.32 -6.71
CA TYR A 86 2.98 16.60 -5.71
C TYR A 86 2.84 15.08 -5.87
N GLU A 87 3.86 14.34 -5.45
CA GLU A 87 3.80 12.88 -5.39
C GLU A 87 3.08 12.43 -4.11
N PRO A 88 2.20 11.42 -4.21
CA PRO A 88 1.65 10.77 -3.03
C PRO A 88 2.74 9.91 -2.36
N TYR A 89 2.49 9.47 -1.13
CA TYR A 89 3.32 8.47 -0.49
C TYR A 89 2.54 7.66 0.55
N ILE A 90 3.05 6.48 0.87
CA ILE A 90 2.51 5.61 1.91
C ILE A 90 3.54 5.47 3.03
N ARG A 91 3.08 5.34 4.27
CA ARG A 91 3.91 4.97 5.42
C ARG A 91 3.29 3.75 6.08
N VAL A 92 4.11 2.76 6.44
CA VAL A 92 3.65 1.53 7.10
C VAL A 92 4.54 1.24 8.31
N ALA A 93 3.92 0.94 9.44
CA ALA A 93 4.54 0.53 10.68
C ALA A 93 4.61 -1.00 10.74
N THR A 94 5.79 -1.55 11.05
CA THR A 94 6.02 -3.01 11.06
C THR A 94 6.56 -3.53 12.38
N GLY A 95 6.64 -2.67 13.41
CA GLY A 95 7.23 -3.02 14.71
C GLY A 95 6.40 -4.04 15.50
N SER A 96 5.13 -4.26 15.15
CA SER A 96 4.31 -5.34 15.73
C SER A 96 4.63 -6.72 15.15
N TYR A 97 5.50 -6.82 14.13
CA TYR A 97 5.80 -8.09 13.46
C TYR A 97 6.25 -9.18 14.44
N THR A 98 7.18 -8.87 15.34
CA THR A 98 7.72 -9.86 16.27
C THR A 98 6.64 -10.39 17.22
N ASP A 99 5.83 -9.49 17.79
CA ASP A 99 4.73 -9.86 18.68
C ASP A 99 3.69 -10.72 17.93
N ASN A 100 3.29 -10.28 16.73
CA ASN A 100 2.30 -10.98 15.90
C ASN A 100 2.81 -12.33 15.41
N SER A 101 4.11 -12.46 15.09
CA SER A 101 4.70 -13.71 14.64
C SER A 101 4.69 -14.78 15.73
N ILE A 102 4.73 -14.37 17.01
CA ILE A 102 4.63 -15.29 18.15
C ILE A 102 3.18 -15.74 18.35
N THR A 103 2.22 -14.84 18.18
CA THR A 103 0.81 -15.11 18.50
C THR A 103 0.03 -15.75 17.36
N LEU A 104 0.32 -15.38 16.11
CA LEU A 104 -0.39 -15.80 14.91
C LEU A 104 0.43 -16.78 14.05
N GLY A 105 1.76 -16.78 14.22
CA GLY A 105 2.68 -17.45 13.31
C GLY A 105 3.27 -16.51 12.27
N ARG A 106 4.35 -16.96 11.61
CA ARG A 106 5.17 -16.13 10.71
C ARG A 106 4.36 -15.58 9.54
N ASP A 107 3.64 -16.45 8.84
CA ASP A 107 3.02 -16.12 7.56
C ASP A 107 1.84 -15.16 7.75
N ASP A 108 1.01 -15.39 8.77
CA ASP A 108 -0.10 -14.48 9.14
C ASP A 108 0.43 -13.11 9.59
N ALA A 109 1.53 -13.07 10.34
CA ALA A 109 2.15 -11.82 10.75
C ALA A 109 2.72 -11.02 9.57
N LEU A 110 3.25 -11.70 8.54
CA LEU A 110 3.65 -11.06 7.29
C LEU A 110 2.42 -10.60 6.50
N ALA A 111 1.37 -11.42 6.41
CA ALA A 111 0.14 -11.12 5.69
C ALA A 111 -0.50 -9.82 6.20
N LEU A 112 -0.59 -9.60 7.52
CA LEU A 112 -1.13 -8.36 8.10
C LEU A 112 -0.38 -7.09 7.63
N ILE A 113 0.93 -7.18 7.44
CA ILE A 113 1.74 -6.05 6.95
C ILE A 113 1.49 -5.83 5.46
N LEU A 114 1.42 -6.91 4.67
CA LEU A 114 1.13 -6.83 3.24
C LEU A 114 -0.31 -6.34 2.99
N GLU A 115 -1.28 -6.74 3.82
CA GLU A 115 -2.66 -6.26 3.84
C GLU A 115 -2.69 -4.75 4.03
N THR A 116 -1.97 -4.26 5.06
CA THR A 116 -1.87 -2.82 5.32
C THR A 116 -1.30 -2.08 4.11
N ILE A 117 -0.29 -2.64 3.43
CA ILE A 117 0.26 -2.04 2.20
C ILE A 117 -0.79 -2.04 1.09
N ALA A 118 -1.54 -3.12 0.89
CA ALA A 118 -2.57 -3.24 -0.13
C ALA A 118 -3.76 -2.30 0.13
N HIS A 119 -4.17 -2.12 1.40
CA HIS A 119 -5.18 -1.15 1.81
C HIS A 119 -4.79 0.27 1.41
N GLU A 120 -3.57 0.70 1.77
CA GLU A 120 -3.08 2.04 1.43
C GLU A 120 -2.83 2.23 -0.08
N LEU A 121 -2.43 1.18 -0.79
CA LEU A 121 -2.33 1.21 -2.25
C LEU A 121 -3.70 1.28 -2.92
N THR A 122 -4.73 0.70 -2.31
CA THR A 122 -6.09 0.90 -2.78
C THR A 122 -6.50 2.36 -2.68
N HIS A 123 -6.19 3.05 -1.58
CA HIS A 123 -6.41 4.50 -1.49
C HIS A 123 -5.67 5.28 -2.59
N TYR A 124 -4.47 4.84 -2.97
CA TYR A 124 -3.77 5.40 -4.14
C TYR A 124 -4.57 5.22 -5.44
N PHE A 125 -5.09 4.02 -5.72
CA PHE A 125 -5.88 3.78 -6.94
C PHE A 125 -7.23 4.49 -6.93
N GLN A 126 -7.86 4.63 -5.76
CA GLN A 126 -9.06 5.42 -5.59
C GLN A 126 -8.79 6.91 -5.88
N TRP A 127 -7.72 7.47 -5.30
CA TRP A 127 -7.33 8.86 -5.49
C TRP A 127 -6.99 9.17 -6.94
N ILE A 128 -6.19 8.32 -7.58
CA ILE A 128 -5.70 8.59 -8.93
C ILE A 128 -6.82 8.49 -9.97
N ASN A 129 -7.85 7.69 -9.69
CA ASN A 129 -9.02 7.51 -10.56
C ASN A 129 -10.22 8.38 -10.16
N ASP A 130 -10.06 9.27 -9.18
CA ASP A 130 -11.09 10.21 -8.70
C ASP A 130 -12.40 9.50 -8.29
N ILE A 131 -12.26 8.41 -7.51
CA ILE A 131 -13.39 7.60 -7.07
C ILE A 131 -14.23 8.37 -6.04
N GLY A 132 -15.45 8.74 -6.44
CA GLY A 132 -16.41 9.45 -5.58
C GLY A 132 -17.21 8.51 -4.68
N LEU A 133 -16.74 8.27 -3.46
CA LEU A 133 -17.45 7.51 -2.42
C LEU A 133 -17.58 8.34 -1.13
N THR A 134 -18.49 7.90 -0.24
CA THR A 134 -18.50 8.40 1.15
C THR A 134 -17.24 7.93 1.88
N LYS A 135 -16.84 8.61 2.96
CA LYS A 135 -15.69 8.20 3.78
C LYS A 135 -15.74 6.71 4.17
N ILE A 136 -16.90 6.24 4.63
CA ILE A 136 -17.10 4.82 5.00
C ILE A 136 -17.00 3.91 3.77
N GLY A 137 -17.55 4.31 2.63
CA GLY A 137 -17.44 3.54 1.38
C GLY A 137 -16.01 3.44 0.89
N TYR A 138 -15.23 4.51 1.04
CA TYR A 138 -13.82 4.60 0.65
C TYR A 138 -12.98 3.60 1.45
N GLU A 139 -13.14 3.58 2.78
CA GLU A 139 -12.46 2.62 3.67
C GLU A 139 -12.91 1.17 3.42
N ARG A 140 -14.22 0.92 3.28
CA ARG A 140 -14.73 -0.44 3.01
C ARG A 140 -14.20 -1.01 1.70
N GLN A 141 -14.14 -0.18 0.66
CA GLN A 141 -13.55 -0.61 -0.62
C GLN A 141 -12.05 -0.87 -0.47
N ALA A 142 -11.33 -0.07 0.32
CA ALA A 142 -9.91 -0.30 0.58
C ALA A 142 -9.64 -1.62 1.31
N SER A 143 -10.40 -1.94 2.36
CA SER A 143 -10.27 -3.22 3.05
C SER A 143 -10.62 -4.41 2.14
N SER A 144 -11.75 -4.32 1.42
CA SER A 144 -12.16 -5.42 0.52
C SER A 144 -11.16 -5.68 -0.60
N TYR A 145 -10.49 -4.64 -1.13
CA TYR A 145 -9.44 -4.83 -2.12
C TYR A 145 -8.11 -5.25 -1.50
N ALA A 146 -7.83 -4.90 -0.24
CA ALA A 146 -6.65 -5.42 0.44
C ALA A 146 -6.70 -6.96 0.53
N ASP A 147 -7.84 -7.51 0.95
CA ASP A 147 -8.10 -8.95 0.97
C ASP A 147 -7.94 -9.57 -0.42
N TYR A 148 -8.62 -8.99 -1.41
CA TYR A 148 -8.59 -9.49 -2.79
C TYR A 148 -7.17 -9.56 -3.37
N ILE A 149 -6.37 -8.51 -3.15
CA ILE A 149 -4.99 -8.44 -3.66
C ILE A 149 -4.07 -9.41 -2.93
N LEU A 150 -4.30 -9.65 -1.64
CA LEU A 150 -3.59 -10.68 -0.91
C LEU A 150 -3.93 -12.08 -1.40
N ASP A 151 -5.20 -12.36 -1.67
CA ASP A 151 -5.63 -13.63 -2.25
C ASP A 151 -4.99 -13.85 -3.63
N GLU A 152 -4.96 -12.82 -4.49
CA GLU A 152 -4.28 -12.90 -5.80
C GLU A 152 -2.78 -13.17 -5.65
N TYR A 153 -2.12 -12.55 -4.68
CA TYR A 153 -0.71 -12.79 -4.41
C TYR A 153 -0.45 -14.19 -3.86
N ALA A 154 -1.26 -14.65 -2.90
CA ALA A 154 -1.15 -15.96 -2.26
C ALA A 154 -1.35 -17.11 -3.26
N ASN A 155 -2.15 -16.92 -4.30
CA ASN A 155 -2.35 -17.92 -5.36
C ASN A 155 -1.12 -18.15 -6.26
N VAL A 156 -0.09 -17.30 -6.18
CA VAL A 156 1.12 -17.39 -7.03
C VAL A 156 2.42 -17.52 -6.23
N VAL A 157 2.33 -17.65 -4.91
CA VAL A 157 3.48 -17.88 -4.03
C VAL A 157 3.17 -19.01 -3.06
N ASP A 158 4.16 -19.84 -2.74
CA ASP A 158 3.91 -20.98 -1.86
C ASP A 158 3.41 -20.53 -0.49
N HIS A 159 3.95 -19.44 0.07
CA HIS A 159 3.43 -18.66 1.22
C HIS A 159 4.12 -17.26 1.27
N PRO A 160 3.52 -16.22 1.90
CA PRO A 160 4.13 -14.88 2.05
C PRO A 160 5.52 -14.83 2.72
#